data_AF-A0A218U9R0-F1
#
_entry.id   AF-A0A218U9R0-F1
#
_cell.length_a   1.000
_cell.length_b   1.000
_cell.length_c   1.000
_cell.angle_alpha   90.00
_cell.angle_beta   90.00
_cell.angle_gamma   90.00
#
_symmetry.space_group_name_H-M   'P 1'
#
loop_
_entity.id
_entity.type
_entity.pdbx_description
1 polymer ?
#
loop_
_entity_poly.entity_id
_entity_poly.type
_entity_poly.pdbx_seq_one_letter_code
_entity_poly.pdbx_strand_id
1 'polypeptide(L)'
;MYQEPARWSYTFQTFSCLSRLRAALEAPGEAGGTPGSPVRVFERSVFSDRYVFARQLFAAGHLRPLEWALYQQSHDALLAHLGHRAAPHAFLYLRAAPQTCLERLRRRARSEESGVQLGYLQQLHGQHDLWLLARATE
;
A
#
# COMPACT_ATOMS: atom_id res chain seq x y z
N MET A 1 -5.64 -13.99 2.26
CA MET A 1 -4.22 -13.57 2.27
C MET A 1 -3.53 -14.08 3.53
N TYR A 2 -3.95 -13.66 4.73
CA TYR A 2 -3.24 -13.96 5.98
C TYR A 2 -3.13 -15.45 6.38
N GLN A 3 -4.00 -16.32 5.87
CA GLN A 3 -3.94 -17.77 6.14
C GLN A 3 -2.81 -18.48 5.38
N GLU A 4 -2.55 -18.09 4.13
CA GLU A 4 -1.52 -18.69 3.27
C GLU A 4 -0.76 -17.60 2.49
N PRO A 5 0.08 -16.80 3.17
CA PRO A 5 0.70 -15.64 2.55
C PRO A 5 1.63 -16.03 1.38
N ALA A 6 2.35 -17.15 1.45
CA ALA A 6 3.21 -17.61 0.36
C ALA A 6 2.43 -17.94 -0.94
N ARG A 7 1.15 -18.34 -0.82
CA ARG A 7 0.30 -18.66 -1.98
C ARG A 7 -0.39 -17.44 -2.58
N TRP A 8 -0.79 -16.50 -1.72
CA TRP A 8 -1.72 -15.43 -2.09
C TRP A 8 -1.12 -14.02 -2.11
N SER A 9 0.12 -13.83 -1.63
CA SER A 9 0.73 -12.49 -1.57
C SER A 9 0.82 -11.83 -2.95
N TYR A 10 1.32 -12.54 -3.96
CA TYR A 10 1.46 -11.99 -5.31
C TYR A 10 0.11 -11.58 -5.90
N THR A 11 -0.88 -12.48 -5.82
CA THR A 11 -2.24 -12.21 -6.31
C THR A 11 -2.88 -11.04 -5.59
N PHE A 12 -2.76 -10.99 -4.25
CA PHE A 12 -3.34 -9.93 -3.43
C PHE A 12 -2.70 -8.57 -3.71
N GLN A 13 -1.37 -8.49 -3.79
CA GLN A 13 -0.67 -7.24 -4.07
C GLN A 13 -0.98 -6.71 -5.47
N THR A 14 -1.04 -7.60 -6.47
CA THR A 14 -1.44 -7.23 -7.83
C THR A 14 -2.87 -6.67 -7.85
N PHE A 15 -3.81 -7.36 -7.20
CA PHE A 15 -5.21 -6.91 -7.12
C PHE A 15 -5.34 -5.56 -6.40
N SER A 16 -4.73 -5.41 -5.22
CA SER A 16 -4.78 -4.16 -4.44
C SER A 16 -4.22 -2.98 -5.24
N CYS A 17 -3.08 -3.16 -5.91
CA CYS A 17 -2.47 -2.12 -6.73
C CYS A 17 -3.38 -1.70 -7.90
N LEU A 18 -3.97 -2.67 -8.61
CA LEU A 18 -4.89 -2.40 -9.72
C LEU A 18 -6.18 -1.72 -9.25
N SER A 19 -6.77 -2.17 -8.15
CA SER A 19 -7.96 -1.55 -7.56
C SER A 19 -7.69 -0.10 -7.16
N ARG A 20 -6.54 0.18 -6.55
CA ARG A 20 -6.17 1.54 -6.14
C ARG A 20 -5.86 2.42 -7.33
N LEU A 21 -5.18 1.90 -8.35
CA LEU A 21 -4.94 2.61 -9.60
C LEU A 21 -6.27 2.97 -10.27
N ARG A 22 -7.22 2.03 -10.34
CA ARG A 22 -8.56 2.31 -10.88
C ARG A 22 -9.25 3.43 -10.12
N ALA A 23 -9.29 3.38 -8.78
CA ALA A 23 -9.89 4.42 -7.96
C ALA A 23 -9.20 5.79 -8.14
N ALA A 24 -7.88 5.83 -8.36
CA ALA A 24 -7.15 7.07 -8.62
C ALA A 24 -7.45 7.67 -10.01
N LEU A 25 -7.77 6.81 -10.99
CA LEU A 25 -8.08 7.19 -12.37
C LEU A 25 -9.56 7.51 -12.62
N GLU A 26 -10.45 7.08 -11.71
CA GLU A 26 -11.86 7.44 -11.75
C GLU A 26 -12.01 8.97 -11.77
N ALA A 27 -12.84 9.45 -12.71
CA ALA A 27 -13.13 10.87 -12.81
C ALA A 27 -13.74 11.32 -11.47
N PRO A 28 -13.42 12.54 -11.00
CA PRO A 28 -14.23 13.13 -9.95
C PRO A 28 -15.67 13.10 -10.47
N GLY A 29 -16.56 12.39 -9.77
CA GLY A 29 -17.98 12.42 -10.13
C GLY A 29 -18.43 13.87 -10.18
N GLU A 30 -19.48 14.15 -10.96
CA GLU A 30 -20.16 15.45 -10.98
C GLU A 30 -20.82 15.73 -9.62
N ALA A 31 -20.05 15.74 -8.53
CA ALA A 31 -20.47 16.25 -7.26
C ALA A 31 -20.55 17.76 -7.44
N GLY A 32 -21.76 18.26 -7.64
CA GLY A 32 -22.10 19.66 -7.90
C GLY A 32 -21.60 20.61 -6.82
N GLY A 33 -20.30 20.92 -6.85
CA GLY A 33 -19.63 21.74 -5.85
C GLY A 33 -18.52 22.57 -6.51
N THR A 34 -18.72 23.88 -6.43
CA THR A 34 -17.77 25.01 -6.61
C THR A 34 -16.79 24.97 -7.80
N PRO A 35 -16.74 26.04 -8.62
CA PRO A 35 -15.71 26.18 -9.65
C PRO A 35 -14.32 26.25 -9.00
N GLY A 36 -13.51 25.21 -9.23
CA GLY A 36 -12.14 25.07 -8.72
C GLY A 36 -11.65 23.62 -8.84
N SER A 37 -10.34 23.39 -8.76
CA SER A 37 -9.77 22.03 -8.73
C SER A 37 -9.96 21.42 -7.33
N PRO A 38 -10.88 20.46 -7.13
CA PRO A 38 -11.13 19.90 -5.80
C PRO A 38 -9.92 19.09 -5.31
N VAL A 39 -9.59 19.23 -4.03
CA VAL A 39 -8.57 18.41 -3.37
C VAL A 39 -9.09 16.97 -3.25
N ARG A 40 -8.34 16.01 -3.79
CA ARG A 40 -8.64 14.58 -3.69
C ARG A 40 -7.76 13.94 -2.63
N VAL A 41 -8.37 13.23 -1.68
CA VAL A 41 -7.66 12.49 -0.62
C VAL A 41 -7.85 11.01 -0.85
N PHE A 42 -6.75 10.27 -0.88
CA PHE A 42 -6.75 8.82 -1.04
C PHE A 42 -6.28 8.13 0.25
N GLU A 43 -6.94 7.04 0.63
CA GLU A 43 -6.38 6.13 1.62
C GLU A 43 -5.26 5.33 0.95
N ARG A 44 -4.00 5.60 1.34
CA ARG A 44 -2.79 5.01 0.76
C ARG A 44 -2.60 5.38 -0.73
N SER A 45 -1.62 4.75 -1.38
CA SER A 45 -1.27 4.97 -2.80
C SER A 45 -0.65 3.71 -3.42
N VAL A 46 -0.55 3.69 -4.75
CA VAL A 46 0.14 2.60 -5.47
C VAL A 46 1.61 2.47 -5.03
N PHE A 47 2.21 3.58 -4.61
CA PHE A 47 3.57 3.61 -4.06
C PHE A 47 3.68 2.86 -2.73
N SER A 48 2.72 3.03 -1.82
CA SER A 48 2.72 2.24 -0.57
C SER A 48 2.48 0.75 -0.82
N ASP A 49 1.74 0.39 -1.87
CA ASP A 49 1.54 -1.02 -2.23
C ASP A 49 2.92 -1.66 -2.60
N ARG A 50 3.77 -0.97 -3.37
CA ARG A 50 5.11 -1.44 -3.72
C ARG A 50 6.12 -1.33 -2.57
N TYR A 51 6.35 -0.11 -2.07
CA TYR A 51 7.48 0.19 -1.19
C TYR A 51 7.28 -0.23 0.26
N VAL A 52 6.05 -0.51 0.66
CA VAL A 52 5.75 -1.01 2.01
C VAL A 52 5.29 -2.46 1.96
N PHE A 53 4.14 -2.73 1.34
CA PHE A 53 3.50 -4.04 1.50
C PHE A 53 4.17 -5.13 0.67
N ALA A 54 4.33 -4.92 -0.64
CA ALA A 54 4.97 -5.91 -1.51
C ALA A 54 6.45 -6.09 -1.15
N ARG A 55 7.18 -4.99 -0.86
CA ARG A 55 8.55 -5.05 -0.34
C ARG A 55 8.65 -5.88 0.93
N GLN A 56 7.76 -5.66 1.91
CA GLN A 56 7.76 -6.44 3.14
C GLN A 56 7.44 -7.91 2.91
N LEU A 57 6.49 -8.22 2.03
CA LEU A 57 6.15 -9.61 1.70
C LEU A 57 7.30 -10.33 1.00
N PHE A 58 8.07 -9.64 0.17
CA PHE A 58 9.31 -10.19 -0.39
C PHE A 58 10.37 -10.41 0.69
N ALA A 59 10.63 -9.42 1.55
CA ALA A 59 11.60 -9.54 2.64
C ALA A 59 11.24 -10.66 3.64
N ALA A 60 9.95 -10.91 3.87
CA ALA A 60 9.45 -11.99 4.71
C ALA A 60 9.40 -13.37 4.01
N GLY A 61 9.82 -13.48 2.74
CA GLY A 61 9.83 -14.73 1.98
C GLY A 61 8.45 -15.19 1.50
N HIS A 62 7.44 -14.30 1.48
CA HIS A 62 6.09 -14.59 0.99
C HIS A 62 5.89 -14.26 -0.50
N LEU A 63 6.85 -13.58 -1.12
CA LEU A 63 6.96 -13.45 -2.57
C LEU A 63 8.25 -14.13 -3.02
N ARG A 64 8.15 -14.98 -4.04
CA ARG A 64 9.34 -15.58 -4.66
C ARG A 64 10.09 -14.51 -5.48
N PRO A 65 11.40 -14.69 -5.73
CA PRO A 65 12.18 -13.74 -6.52
C PRO A 65 11.56 -13.40 -7.89
N LEU A 66 11.00 -14.41 -8.58
CA LEU A 66 10.30 -14.20 -9.85
C LEU A 66 9.01 -13.37 -9.67
N GLU A 67 8.21 -13.66 -8.65
CA GLU A 67 6.97 -12.90 -8.36
C GLU A 67 7.29 -11.45 -8.00
N TRP A 68 8.36 -11.22 -7.26
CA TRP A 68 8.84 -9.87 -6.93
C TRP A 68 9.32 -9.12 -8.18
N ALA A 69 10.10 -9.77 -9.05
CA ALA A 69 10.55 -9.18 -10.31
C ALA A 69 9.37 -8.79 -11.23
N LEU A 70 8.41 -9.71 -11.40
CA LEU A 70 7.21 -9.48 -12.21
C LEU A 70 6.33 -8.35 -11.63
N TYR A 71 6.15 -8.32 -10.32
CA TYR A 71 5.38 -7.27 -9.66
C TYR A 71 6.03 -5.90 -9.87
N GLN A 72 7.35 -5.79 -9.67
CA GLN A 72 8.09 -4.54 -9.87
C GLN A 72 7.99 -4.05 -11.32
N GLN A 73 8.24 -4.93 -12.29
CA GLN A 73 8.16 -4.60 -13.72
C GLN A 73 6.75 -4.15 -14.12
N SER A 74 5.72 -4.85 -13.64
CA SER A 74 4.33 -4.48 -13.90
C SER A 74 3.98 -3.13 -13.29
N HIS A 75 4.41 -2.89 -12.05
CA HIS A 75 4.21 -1.61 -11.37
C HIS A 75 4.92 -0.46 -12.08
N ASP A 76 6.17 -0.65 -12.53
CA ASP A 76 6.93 0.35 -13.29
C ASP A 76 6.24 0.67 -14.63
N ALA A 77 5.78 -0.35 -15.35
CA ALA A 77 5.02 -0.15 -16.59
C ALA A 77 3.72 0.63 -16.36
N LEU A 78 2.96 0.32 -15.29
CA LEU A 78 1.74 1.04 -14.96
C LEU A 78 2.01 2.50 -14.61
N LEU A 79 3.05 2.78 -13.81
CA LEU A 79 3.41 4.15 -13.46
C LEU A 79 3.95 4.95 -14.65
N ALA A 80 4.70 4.33 -15.56
CA ALA A 80 5.16 5.00 -16.77
C ALA A 80 3.99 5.52 -17.63
N HIS A 81 2.89 4.76 -17.73
CA HIS A 81 1.75 5.15 -18.56
C HIS A 81 0.70 6.00 -17.81
N LEU A 82 0.47 5.71 -16.53
CA LEU A 82 -0.68 6.24 -15.77
C LEU A 82 -0.28 7.05 -14.54
N GLY A 83 1.02 7.10 -14.21
CA GLY A 83 1.54 7.78 -13.02
C GLY A 83 1.19 9.27 -12.99
N HIS A 84 1.23 9.96 -14.12
CA HIS A 84 0.87 11.38 -14.21
C HIS A 84 -0.58 11.69 -13.78
N ARG A 85 -1.47 10.70 -13.80
CA ARG A 85 -2.88 10.83 -13.36
C ARG A 85 -3.13 10.28 -11.96
N ALA A 86 -2.35 9.27 -11.56
CA ALA A 86 -2.56 8.52 -10.33
C ALA A 86 -1.62 8.94 -9.18
N ALA A 87 -0.53 9.67 -9.46
CA ALA A 87 0.41 10.08 -8.44
C ALA A 87 -0.15 11.22 -7.59
N PRO A 88 -0.12 11.11 -6.25
CA PRO A 88 -0.52 12.19 -5.36
C PRO A 88 0.55 13.29 -5.35
N HIS A 89 0.12 14.53 -5.16
CA HIS A 89 1.02 15.68 -5.03
C HIS A 89 1.81 15.68 -3.71
N ALA A 90 1.27 15.04 -2.68
CA ALA A 90 1.87 14.96 -1.36
C ALA A 90 1.39 13.70 -0.61
N PHE A 91 2.18 13.29 0.38
CA PHE A 91 1.84 12.22 1.31
C PHE A 91 1.64 12.77 2.72
N LEU A 92 0.52 12.43 3.36
CA LEU A 92 0.30 12.67 4.78
C LEU A 92 0.62 11.40 5.57
N TYR A 93 1.74 11.39 6.28
CA TYR A 93 2.18 10.22 7.04
C TYR A 93 1.62 10.21 8.47
N LEU A 94 0.58 9.40 8.70
CA LEU A 94 0.00 9.19 10.03
C LEU A 94 0.85 8.20 10.85
N ARG A 95 1.95 8.70 11.43
CA ARG A 95 2.90 7.89 12.18
C ARG A 95 2.41 7.56 13.59
N ALA A 96 2.46 6.28 13.96
CA ALA A 96 2.18 5.79 15.31
C ALA A 96 3.09 4.60 15.65
N ALA A 97 3.33 4.36 16.94
CA ALA A 97 4.12 3.22 17.39
C ALA A 97 3.42 1.89 17.05
N PRO A 98 4.17 0.81 16.70
CA PRO A 98 3.59 -0.50 16.40
C PRO A 98 2.66 -1.05 17.49
N GLN A 99 2.96 -0.79 18.76
CA GLN A 99 2.14 -1.17 19.91
C GLN A 99 0.77 -0.49 19.87
N THR A 100 0.75 0.83 19.61
CA THR A 100 -0.49 1.60 19.44
C THR A 100 -1.30 1.07 18.24
N CYS A 101 -0.64 0.71 17.14
CA CYS A 101 -1.31 0.10 15.99
C CYS A 101 -1.93 -1.26 16.35
N LEU A 102 -1.23 -2.10 17.11
CA LEU A 102 -1.73 -3.40 17.55
C LEU A 102 -2.94 -3.27 18.46
N GLU A 103 -2.91 -2.33 19.41
CA GLU A 103 -4.06 -2.03 20.28
C GLU A 103 -5.27 -1.59 19.47
N ARG A 104 -5.09 -0.70 18.49
CA ARG A 104 -6.17 -0.25 17.58
C ARG A 104 -6.73 -1.39 16.74
N LEU A 105 -5.87 -2.29 16.25
CA LEU A 105 -6.26 -3.46 15.49
C LEU A 105 -7.13 -4.40 16.36
N ARG A 106 -6.69 -4.68 17.58
CA ARG A 106 -7.45 -5.49 18.55
C ARG A 106 -8.81 -4.86 18.89
N ARG A 107 -8.87 -3.54 19.11
CA ARG A 107 -10.12 -2.81 19.36
C ARG A 107 -11.08 -2.86 18.17
N ARG A 108 -10.55 -2.87 16.94
CA ARG A 108 -11.36 -2.94 15.71
C ARG A 108 -11.95 -4.33 15.45
N ALA A 109 -11.32 -5.38 15.99
CA ALA A 109 -11.82 -6.75 16.00
C ALA A 109 -12.24 -7.33 14.62
N ARG A 110 -11.48 -7.01 13.55
CA ARG A 110 -11.67 -7.65 12.25
C ARG A 110 -11.14 -9.09 12.28
N SER A 111 -11.96 -10.04 11.88
CA SER A 111 -11.63 -11.47 11.95
C SER A 111 -10.41 -11.80 11.10
N GLU A 112 -10.26 -11.17 9.94
CA GLU A 112 -9.14 -11.37 9.01
C GLU A 112 -7.80 -10.91 9.59
N GLU A 113 -7.81 -10.00 10.56
CA GLU A 113 -6.62 -9.39 11.16
C GLU A 113 -6.23 -10.03 12.51
N SER A 114 -7.03 -10.97 13.01
CA SER A 114 -6.83 -11.61 14.32
C SER A 114 -5.47 -12.30 14.50
N GLY A 115 -4.88 -12.79 13.40
CA GLY A 115 -3.56 -13.43 13.39
C GLY A 115 -2.37 -12.47 13.36
N VAL A 116 -2.59 -11.15 13.20
CA VAL A 116 -1.52 -10.17 13.04
C VAL A 116 -0.73 -9.99 14.35
N GLN A 117 0.59 -10.20 14.26
CA GLN A 117 1.51 -10.11 15.39
C GLN A 117 2.23 -8.75 15.44
N LEU A 118 2.72 -8.36 16.62
CA LEU A 118 3.50 -7.13 16.80
C LEU A 118 4.71 -7.06 15.88
N GLY A 119 5.42 -8.18 15.70
CA GLY A 119 6.61 -8.24 14.83
C GLY A 119 6.32 -7.83 13.39
N TYR A 120 5.16 -8.22 12.85
CA TYR A 120 4.74 -7.79 11.51
C TYR A 120 4.47 -6.29 11.44
N LEU A 121 3.85 -5.71 12.48
CA LEU A 121 3.61 -4.27 12.54
C LEU A 121 4.91 -3.47 12.71
N GLN A 122 5.90 -3.99 13.43
CA GLN A 122 7.23 -3.41 13.54
C GLN A 122 7.95 -3.37 12.19
N GLN A 123 7.86 -4.47 11.43
CA GLN A 123 8.41 -4.53 10.08
C GLN A 123 7.74 -3.51 9.15
N LEU A 124 6.41 -3.46 9.12
CA LEU A 124 5.68 -2.46 8.32
C LEU A 124 6.02 -1.03 8.75
N HIS A 125 6.15 -0.77 10.05
CA HIS A 125 6.56 0.55 10.55
C HIS A 125 7.93 0.95 10.03
N GLY A 126 8.91 0.03 10.05
CA GLY A 126 10.23 0.24 9.48
C GLY A 126 10.18 0.59 7.99
N GLN A 127 9.37 -0.12 7.20
CA GLN A 127 9.21 0.19 5.77
C GLN A 127 8.60 1.57 5.52
N HIS A 128 7.62 2.00 6.33
CA HIS A 128 7.07 3.35 6.20
C HIS A 128 8.10 4.42 6.57
N ASP A 129 8.88 4.22 7.63
CA ASP A 129 9.93 5.16 8.05
C ASP A 129 11.04 5.25 6.99
N LEU A 130 11.48 4.11 6.42
CA LEU A 130 12.45 4.08 5.33
C LEU A 130 11.94 4.88 4.12
N TRP A 131 10.69 4.65 3.71
CA TRP A 131 10.12 5.30 2.54
C TRP A 131 9.83 6.80 2.76
N LEU A 132 9.15 7.15 3.85
CA LEU A 132 8.57 8.49 4.04
C LEU A 132 9.49 9.44 4.82
N LEU A 133 10.41 8.92 5.65
CA LEU A 133 11.37 9.74 6.41
C LEU A 133 12.75 9.69 5.79
N ALA A 134 13.29 8.49 5.54
CA ALA A 134 14.62 8.34 4.95
C ALA A 134 14.64 8.50 3.42
N ARG A 135 13.46 8.56 2.77
CA ARG A 135 13.30 8.68 1.32
C ARG A 135 14.01 7.57 0.54
N ALA A 136 14.12 6.39 1.14
CA ALA A 136 14.68 5.20 0.54
C ALA A 136 13.57 4.28 0.03
N THR A 137 13.69 3.86 -1.24
CA THR A 137 12.73 2.95 -1.90
C THR A 137 13.33 1.57 -2.20
N GLU A 138 14.59 1.35 -1.80
CA GLU A 138 15.35 0.12 -1.98
C GLU A 138 15.50 -0.64 -0.66
#